data_AF-A0A409XK31-F1
#
_entry.id   AF-A0A409XK31-F1
#
_cell.length_a   1.000
_cell.length_b   1.000
_cell.length_c   1.000
_cell.angle_alpha   90.00
_cell.angle_beta   90.00
_cell.angle_gamma   90.00
#
_symmetry.space_group_name_H-M   'P 1'
#
loop_
_entity.id
_entity.type
_entity.pdbx_description
1 polymer ?
#
loop_
_entity_poly.entity_id
_entity_poly.type
_entity_poly.pdbx_seq_one_letter_code
_entity_poly.pdbx_strand_id
1 'polypeptide(L)'
;MTTSNITFPPELVEAFVEQLAPGSGPILEREIFQTVIAWTLTSKYFSFAARKRLFSTLVVDREPKNVLQMTDRQRRMRTEEEISRRINTFLDLLADERSSDLVLMVHNLHIIVDNECVILQEATNPHSLLRALGHQSHNLTLLQVYSDNFISWTMIPQKTADGIQALCRSLPLNNLSFSRVHNIPLIIAPAQESLHLRYIDLKNSKFEKIEEGMEAELNISPARSVTSRNLDLLGSLPTYGSYDIRYISDGRTHIVGVDITIELLHDVQRLKQLLSDELVRSSLRYCCCTFRGIYQPLLTTTTFDFGTMALLRLLVIELRIGLDHKPEITMNITNAMNTLINCLYNGSTKSALQKIKVTLDIDYVLYKGTSMFDAVSFTSLQRLRIDFLRKKHPLIQSIQFFMNIGLMRRRYGPPKVQSSVEEIVRKLITDAITLPPVDESLLPEIHICARIEH
;
A
#
# COMPACT_ATOMS: atom_id res chain seq x y z
N MET A 1 -10.79 36.46 41.57
CA MET A 1 -10.99 35.97 40.19
C MET A 1 -11.25 34.47 40.27
N THR A 2 -12.49 34.04 40.02
CA THR A 2 -12.88 32.63 39.96
C THR A 2 -12.50 32.08 38.60
N THR A 3 -11.42 31.29 38.53
CA THR A 3 -11.12 30.48 37.35
C THR A 3 -12.18 29.38 37.28
N SER A 4 -13.17 29.55 36.41
CA SER A 4 -14.06 28.47 36.01
C SER A 4 -13.20 27.34 35.45
N ASN A 5 -13.16 26.20 36.12
CA ASN A 5 -12.53 24.99 35.60
C ASN A 5 -13.31 24.54 34.36
N ILE A 6 -12.90 25.00 33.18
CA ILE A 6 -13.38 24.46 31.91
C ILE A 6 -12.78 23.05 31.79
N THR A 7 -13.52 22.05 32.23
CA THR A 7 -13.18 20.64 32.03
C THR A 7 -13.76 20.18 30.70
N PHE A 8 -12.89 19.87 29.75
CA PHE A 8 -13.30 19.19 28.53
C PHE A 8 -13.76 17.76 28.85
N PRO A 9 -14.86 17.28 28.23
CA PRO A 9 -15.23 15.87 28.23
C PRO A 9 -14.04 14.98 27.80
N PRO A 10 -13.76 13.87 28.50
CA PRO A 10 -12.66 12.97 28.16
C PRO A 10 -12.69 12.49 26.71
N GLU A 11 -13.89 12.26 26.16
CA GLU A 11 -14.09 11.81 24.78
C GLU A 11 -13.65 12.86 23.76
N LEU A 12 -13.83 14.15 24.07
CA LEU A 12 -13.35 15.23 23.23
C LEU A 12 -11.83 15.36 23.33
N VAL A 13 -11.25 15.21 24.53
CA VAL A 13 -9.79 15.21 24.72
C VAL A 13 -9.15 14.07 23.95
N GLU A 14 -9.70 12.86 24.03
CA GLU A 14 -9.24 11.71 23.25
C GLU A 14 -9.35 11.97 21.75
N ALA A 15 -10.50 12.45 21.26
CA ALA A 15 -10.66 12.79 19.85
C ALA A 15 -9.64 13.83 19.37
N PHE A 16 -9.36 14.87 20.15
CA PHE A 16 -8.35 15.88 19.80
C PHE A 16 -6.94 15.28 19.75
N VAL A 17 -6.58 14.41 20.69
CA VAL A 17 -5.26 13.79 20.76
C VAL A 17 -5.07 12.74 19.66
N GLU A 18 -6.10 11.94 19.38
CA GLU A 18 -6.08 10.92 18.32
C GLU A 18 -6.07 11.55 16.92
N GLN A 19 -6.73 12.70 16.72
CA GLN A 19 -6.79 13.43 15.44
C GLN A 19 -5.56 14.30 15.15
N LEU A 20 -4.54 14.33 16.02
CA LEU A 20 -3.23 14.89 15.66
C LEU A 20 -2.58 14.01 14.59
N ALA A 21 -2.92 14.30 13.33
CA ALA A 21 -2.32 13.68 12.17
C ALA A 21 -0.88 14.18 11.99
N PRO A 22 0.12 13.31 11.78
CA PRO A 22 1.45 13.75 11.37
C PRO A 22 1.32 14.61 10.11
N GLY A 23 1.83 15.84 10.17
CA GLY A 23 1.89 16.70 8.99
C GLY A 23 2.87 16.20 7.95
N SER A 24 2.74 16.67 6.71
CA SER A 24 3.57 16.26 5.57
C SER A 24 5.02 16.79 5.61
N GLY A 25 5.59 17.04 6.79
CA GLY A 25 6.94 17.54 6.93
C GLY A 25 7.57 17.20 8.29
N PRO A 26 8.89 16.96 8.35
CA PRO A 26 9.59 16.52 9.56
C PRO A 26 9.51 17.55 10.70
N ILE A 27 9.39 18.83 10.36
CA ILE A 27 9.20 19.92 11.32
C ILE A 27 7.82 19.80 11.99
N LEU A 28 6.77 19.51 11.23
CA LEU A 28 5.42 19.36 11.77
C LEU A 28 5.29 18.08 12.61
N GLU A 29 5.93 16.98 12.20
CA GLU A 29 6.01 15.77 13.03
C GLU A 29 6.70 16.01 14.38
N ARG A 30 7.76 16.85 14.39
CA ARG A 30 8.44 17.27 15.62
C ARG A 30 7.51 18.03 16.54
N GLU A 31 6.82 19.03 15.99
CA GLU A 31 5.90 19.88 16.74
C GLU A 31 4.75 19.06 17.31
N ILE A 32 4.21 18.12 16.53
CA ILE A 32 3.18 17.18 16.98
C ILE A 32 3.69 16.31 18.12
N PHE A 33 4.88 15.71 17.98
CA PHE A 33 5.45 14.87 19.03
C PHE A 33 5.72 15.65 20.33
N GLN A 34 6.28 16.86 20.22
CA GLN A 34 6.48 17.77 21.35
C GLN A 34 5.15 18.18 21.99
N THR A 35 4.12 18.42 21.18
CA THR A 35 2.77 18.75 21.64
C THR A 35 2.17 17.60 22.43
N VAL A 36 2.27 16.38 21.93
CA VAL A 36 1.79 15.19 22.65
C VAL A 36 2.57 15.00 23.97
N ILE A 37 3.90 15.20 23.98
CA ILE A 37 4.68 15.18 25.24
C ILE A 37 4.20 16.27 26.20
N ALA A 38 4.02 17.50 25.74
CA ALA A 38 3.53 18.60 26.59
C ALA A 38 2.15 18.25 27.19
N TRP A 39 1.28 17.61 26.41
CA TRP A 39 -0.03 17.14 26.86
C TRP A 39 0.04 16.04 27.92
N THR A 40 1.14 15.28 28.00
CA THR A 40 1.35 14.36 29.13
C THR A 40 1.44 15.07 30.48
N LEU A 41 1.77 16.37 30.49
CA LEU A 41 2.01 17.17 31.68
C LEU A 41 0.84 18.12 32.04
N THR A 42 -0.12 18.32 31.13
CA THR A 42 -1.16 19.37 31.28
C THR A 42 -2.24 19.01 32.32
N SER A 43 -2.80 17.80 32.25
CA SER A 43 -3.84 17.33 33.17
C SER A 43 -3.96 15.81 33.12
N LYS A 44 -4.65 15.19 34.08
CA LYS A 44 -4.85 13.73 34.12
C LYS A 44 -5.51 13.18 32.85
N TYR A 45 -6.52 13.87 32.30
CA TYR A 45 -7.25 13.44 31.11
C TYR A 45 -6.40 13.54 29.84
N PHE A 46 -5.73 14.68 29.64
CA PHE A 46 -4.78 14.84 28.53
C PHE A 46 -3.60 13.88 28.66
N SER A 47 -3.15 13.62 29.89
CA SER A 47 -2.03 12.73 30.15
C SER A 47 -2.31 11.29 29.79
N PHE A 48 -3.52 10.81 30.03
CA PHE A 48 -3.92 9.46 29.63
C PHE A 48 -4.00 9.34 28.10
N ALA A 49 -4.75 10.22 27.43
CA ALA A 49 -4.91 10.22 25.99
C ALA A 49 -3.56 10.39 25.25
N ALA A 50 -2.71 11.31 25.72
CA ALA A 50 -1.38 11.55 25.16
C ALA A 50 -0.45 10.35 25.34
N ARG A 51 -0.48 9.69 26.52
CA ARG A 51 0.31 8.45 26.73
C ARG A 51 -0.17 7.31 25.85
N LYS A 52 -1.48 7.09 25.73
CA LYS A 52 -2.07 6.11 24.80
C LYS A 52 -1.56 6.34 23.38
N ARG A 53 -1.52 7.60 22.94
CA ARG A 53 -1.00 7.99 21.61
C ARG A 53 0.52 7.82 21.46
N LEU A 54 1.31 8.14 22.48
CA LEU A 54 2.78 7.98 22.46
C LEU A 54 3.20 6.52 22.42
N PHE A 55 2.50 5.68 23.18
CA PHE A 55 2.82 4.26 23.32
C PHE A 55 2.03 3.38 22.35
N SER A 56 1.18 3.96 21.50
CA SER A 56 0.42 3.21 20.48
C SER A 56 1.30 2.48 19.48
N THR A 57 2.49 3.00 19.22
CA THR A 57 3.41 2.47 18.21
C THR A 57 4.78 2.24 18.83
N LEU A 58 5.19 0.99 18.88
CA LEU A 58 6.55 0.60 19.26
C LEU A 58 7.41 0.47 17.99
N VAL A 59 8.46 1.27 17.90
CA VAL A 59 9.44 1.22 16.80
C VAL A 59 10.76 0.69 17.33
N VAL A 60 11.20 -0.46 16.80
CA VAL A 60 12.51 -1.04 17.05
C VAL A 60 13.42 -0.67 15.88
N ASP A 61 14.42 0.17 16.15
CA ASP A 61 15.28 0.79 15.14
C ASP A 61 16.70 1.02 15.68
N ARG A 62 17.69 0.87 14.81
CA ARG A 62 19.11 1.18 15.07
C ARG A 62 19.41 2.64 14.79
N GLU A 63 18.67 3.28 13.89
CA GLU A 63 18.80 4.71 13.66
C GLU A 63 18.15 5.51 14.81
N PRO A 64 18.89 6.45 15.43
CA PRO A 64 18.29 7.37 16.35
C PRO A 64 17.44 8.39 15.61
N LYS A 65 16.11 8.18 15.59
CA LYS A 65 15.13 9.21 15.25
C LYS A 65 15.01 10.24 16.40
N ASN A 66 16.10 10.94 16.71
CA ASN A 66 16.06 12.08 17.62
C ASN A 66 15.58 13.31 16.84
N VAL A 67 14.27 13.54 16.82
CA VAL A 67 13.67 14.73 16.19
C VAL A 67 14.20 16.03 16.80
N LEU A 68 14.79 15.97 18.00
CA LEU A 68 15.32 17.11 18.75
C LEU A 68 16.76 17.52 18.42
N GLN A 69 17.52 16.71 17.67
CA GLN A 69 18.95 16.96 17.39
C GLN A 69 19.28 16.84 15.89
N MET A 70 18.61 17.64 15.06
CA MET A 70 19.05 17.93 13.69
C MET A 70 20.03 19.10 13.71
N THR A 71 21.19 18.91 14.33
CA THR A 71 22.35 19.78 14.12
C THR A 71 23.45 18.91 13.58
N ASP A 72 23.81 19.15 12.32
CA ASP A 72 24.94 18.62 11.56
C ASP A 72 25.93 17.81 12.39
N ARG A 73 25.75 16.48 12.39
CA ARG A 73 26.76 15.49 12.79
C ARG A 73 26.28 14.13 12.31
N GLN A 74 27.21 13.39 11.70
CA GLN A 74 27.07 12.03 11.19
C GLN A 74 25.97 11.24 11.91
N ARG A 75 25.01 10.69 11.14
CA ARG A 75 24.00 9.75 11.67
C ARG A 75 24.72 8.59 12.36
N ARG A 76 24.94 8.71 13.67
CA ARG A 76 25.59 7.67 14.45
C ARG A 76 24.55 6.59 14.68
N MET A 77 24.73 5.45 14.03
CA MET A 77 23.98 4.23 14.31
C MET A 77 24.15 3.85 15.78
N ARG A 78 23.07 3.42 16.44
CA ARG A 78 23.17 2.86 17.79
C ARG A 78 24.06 1.62 17.77
N THR A 79 24.86 1.44 18.83
CA THR A 79 25.61 0.20 19.01
C THR A 79 24.69 -0.93 19.45
N GLU A 80 25.16 -2.16 19.31
CA GLU A 80 24.43 -3.35 19.75
C GLU A 80 24.06 -3.28 21.24
N GLU A 81 25.01 -2.85 22.08
CA GLU A 81 24.82 -2.73 23.53
C GLU A 81 23.81 -1.62 23.87
N GLU A 82 23.79 -0.53 23.11
CA GLU A 82 22.79 0.52 23.26
C GLU A 82 21.38 0.00 22.95
N ILE A 83 21.22 -0.78 21.89
CA ILE A 83 19.94 -1.39 21.52
C ILE A 83 19.53 -2.42 22.57
N SER A 84 20.43 -3.35 22.92
CA SER A 84 20.19 -4.39 23.92
C SER A 84 19.74 -3.79 25.26
N ARG A 85 20.47 -2.79 25.75
CA ARG A 85 20.11 -2.05 26.98
C ARG A 85 18.72 -1.42 26.89
N ARG A 86 18.35 -0.81 25.75
CA ARG A 86 17.03 -0.19 25.59
C ARG A 86 15.91 -1.23 25.53
N ILE A 87 16.12 -2.34 24.83
CA ILE A 87 15.16 -3.45 24.77
C ILE A 87 14.97 -4.05 26.16
N ASN A 88 16.05 -4.33 26.89
CA ASN A 88 15.96 -4.87 28.25
C ASN A 88 15.32 -3.88 29.23
N THR A 89 15.65 -2.59 29.15
CA THR A 89 14.97 -1.56 29.96
C THR A 89 13.47 -1.53 29.67
N PHE A 90 13.07 -1.66 28.41
CA PHE A 90 11.66 -1.72 28.06
C PHE A 90 11.00 -3.01 28.57
N LEU A 91 11.67 -4.15 28.47
CA LEU A 91 11.20 -5.42 29.05
C LEU A 91 10.98 -5.31 30.56
N ASP A 92 11.90 -4.69 31.29
CA ASP A 92 11.76 -4.44 32.73
C ASP A 92 10.53 -3.56 33.01
N LEU A 93 10.26 -2.56 32.16
CA LEU A 93 9.05 -1.74 32.24
C LEU A 93 7.77 -2.53 31.91
N LEU A 94 7.81 -3.52 31.02
CA LEU A 94 6.64 -4.38 30.76
C LEU A 94 6.42 -5.40 31.90
N ALA A 95 7.48 -5.80 32.60
CA ALA A 95 7.42 -6.77 33.69
C ALA A 95 6.94 -6.16 35.02
N ASP A 96 7.08 -4.85 35.22
CA ASP A 96 6.56 -4.18 36.41
C ASP A 96 5.02 -4.17 36.38
N GLU A 97 4.40 -4.84 37.37
CA GLU A 97 2.95 -4.96 37.53
C GLU A 97 2.23 -3.60 37.55
N ARG A 98 2.93 -2.53 37.98
CA ARG A 98 2.41 -1.16 38.02
C ARG A 98 2.35 -0.46 36.65
N SER A 99 3.08 -0.97 35.66
CA SER A 99 3.11 -0.47 34.27
C SER A 99 2.47 -1.44 33.28
N SER A 100 1.72 -2.43 33.76
CA SER A 100 0.93 -3.39 32.97
C SER A 100 0.03 -2.73 31.91
N ASP A 101 -0.47 -1.52 32.17
CA ASP A 101 -1.27 -0.74 31.21
C ASP A 101 -0.48 -0.34 29.95
N LEU A 102 0.86 -0.21 30.04
CA LEU A 102 1.70 0.20 28.92
C LEU A 102 1.63 -0.80 27.76
N VAL A 103 1.62 -2.09 28.09
CA VAL A 103 1.57 -3.17 27.10
C VAL A 103 0.25 -3.14 26.34
N LEU A 104 -0.85 -2.86 27.06
CA LEU A 104 -2.19 -2.73 26.48
C LEU A 104 -2.34 -1.49 25.59
N MET A 105 -1.49 -0.48 25.74
CA MET A 105 -1.48 0.69 24.86
C MET A 105 -0.83 0.40 23.50
N VAL A 106 -0.03 -0.67 23.37
CA VAL A 106 0.70 -0.97 22.13
C VAL A 106 -0.24 -1.57 21.08
N HIS A 107 -0.51 -0.80 20.02
CA HIS A 107 -1.35 -1.22 18.90
C HIS A 107 -0.57 -1.59 17.65
N ASN A 108 0.63 -1.01 17.47
CA ASN A 108 1.45 -1.17 16.29
C ASN A 108 2.89 -1.54 16.68
N LEU A 109 3.46 -2.55 16.03
CA LEU A 109 4.87 -2.94 16.17
C LEU A 109 5.58 -2.77 14.84
N HIS A 110 6.61 -1.94 14.82
CA HIS A 110 7.43 -1.65 13.65
C HIS A 110 8.86 -2.11 13.93
N ILE A 111 9.32 -3.10 13.19
CA ILE A 111 10.69 -3.60 13.23
C ILE A 111 11.39 -3.09 11.98
N ILE A 112 12.29 -2.13 12.16
CA ILE A 112 13.16 -1.63 11.10
C ILE A 112 14.42 -2.49 11.18
N VAL A 113 14.83 -3.09 10.08
CA VAL A 113 16.01 -3.96 9.99
C VAL A 113 17.09 -3.19 9.25
N ASP A 114 18.21 -3.00 9.93
CA ASP A 114 19.39 -2.35 9.37
C ASP A 114 20.14 -3.30 8.42
N ASN A 115 21.03 -2.74 7.59
CA ASN A 115 21.79 -3.49 6.59
C ASN A 115 22.63 -4.65 7.16
N GLU A 116 23.07 -4.53 8.41
CA GLU A 116 23.85 -5.55 9.12
C GLU A 116 22.96 -6.51 9.94
N CYS A 117 21.65 -6.33 9.88
CA CYS A 117 20.64 -7.09 10.63
C CYS A 117 20.89 -7.11 12.14
N VAL A 118 21.60 -6.13 12.70
CA VAL A 118 21.99 -6.08 14.13
C VAL A 118 20.77 -6.14 15.05
N ILE A 119 19.67 -5.48 14.66
CA ILE A 119 18.42 -5.47 15.43
C ILE A 119 17.80 -6.87 15.58
N LEU A 120 18.11 -7.79 14.67
CA LEU A 120 17.57 -9.15 14.69
C LEU A 120 18.47 -10.15 15.42
N GLN A 121 19.74 -9.77 15.69
CA GLN A 121 20.74 -10.63 16.32
C GLN A 121 20.36 -10.98 17.77
N GLU A 122 20.83 -12.13 18.26
CA GLU A 122 20.49 -12.59 19.62
C GLU A 122 20.95 -11.60 20.70
N ALA A 123 22.08 -10.92 20.48
CA ALA A 123 22.69 -10.02 21.45
C ALA A 123 21.86 -8.74 21.71
N THR A 124 21.04 -8.30 20.74
CA THR A 124 20.08 -7.20 20.94
C THR A 124 18.81 -7.65 21.67
N ASN A 125 18.64 -8.95 21.91
CA ASN A 125 17.51 -9.57 22.62
C ASN A 125 16.09 -9.28 22.04
N PRO A 126 15.88 -9.23 20.71
CA PRO A 126 14.57 -8.94 20.13
C PRO A 126 13.55 -10.05 20.41
N HIS A 127 14.00 -11.31 20.50
CA HIS A 127 13.13 -12.46 20.76
C HIS A 127 12.40 -12.37 22.11
N SER A 128 13.06 -11.87 23.17
CA SER A 128 12.42 -11.68 24.47
C SER A 128 11.35 -10.59 24.42
N LEU A 129 11.58 -9.52 23.66
CA LEU A 129 10.59 -8.48 23.40
C LEU A 129 9.36 -9.03 22.69
N LEU A 130 9.55 -9.77 21.60
CA LEU A 130 8.46 -10.40 20.85
C LEU A 130 7.67 -11.36 21.73
N ARG A 131 8.36 -12.13 22.59
CA ARG A 131 7.71 -13.01 23.56
C ARG A 131 6.86 -12.24 24.56
N ALA A 132 7.38 -11.17 25.17
CA ALA A 132 6.62 -10.37 26.12
C ALA A 132 5.36 -9.77 25.49
N LEU A 133 5.50 -9.20 24.28
CA LEU A 133 4.37 -8.66 23.52
C LEU A 133 3.35 -9.75 23.17
N GLY A 134 3.79 -10.96 22.80
CA GLY A 134 2.90 -12.06 22.45
C GLY A 134 2.03 -12.56 23.60
N HIS A 135 2.49 -12.42 24.84
CA HIS A 135 1.73 -12.86 26.02
C HIS A 135 0.80 -11.77 26.56
N GLN A 136 1.14 -10.49 26.38
CA GLN A 136 0.50 -9.40 27.12
C GLN A 136 -0.19 -8.37 26.21
N SER A 137 0.22 -8.24 24.93
CA SER A 137 -0.23 -7.18 24.03
C SER A 137 -1.42 -7.59 23.17
N HIS A 138 -2.56 -7.85 23.81
CA HIS A 138 -3.79 -8.27 23.11
C HIS A 138 -4.38 -7.20 22.16
N ASN A 139 -3.93 -5.95 22.28
CA ASN A 139 -4.38 -4.82 21.48
C ASN A 139 -3.51 -4.57 20.24
N LEU A 140 -2.46 -5.37 20.03
CA LEU A 140 -1.63 -5.30 18.84
C LEU A 140 -2.45 -5.67 17.61
N THR A 141 -2.55 -4.75 16.66
CA THR A 141 -3.32 -4.92 15.42
C THR A 141 -2.47 -4.85 14.16
N LEU A 142 -1.28 -4.22 14.23
CA LEU A 142 -0.38 -4.04 13.10
C LEU A 142 1.02 -4.54 13.44
N LEU A 143 1.56 -5.38 12.56
CA LEU A 143 2.97 -5.74 12.53
C LEU A 143 3.57 -5.30 11.21
N GLN A 144 4.63 -4.50 11.29
CA GLN A 144 5.43 -4.09 10.15
C GLN A 144 6.89 -4.53 10.31
N VAL A 145 7.42 -5.23 9.32
CA VAL A 145 8.83 -5.54 9.20
C VAL A 145 9.36 -4.85 7.94
N TYR A 146 10.22 -3.87 8.14
CA TYR A 146 10.80 -3.06 7.09
C TYR A 146 12.31 -3.25 7.10
N SER A 147 12.92 -3.44 5.93
CA SER A 147 14.37 -3.46 5.78
C SER A 147 14.81 -2.44 4.74
N ASP A 148 15.94 -1.79 4.97
CA ASP A 148 16.56 -0.91 3.96
C ASP A 148 17.18 -1.70 2.82
N ASN A 149 17.67 -2.92 3.08
CA ASN A 149 18.17 -3.85 2.07
C ASN A 149 17.26 -5.07 1.92
N PHE A 150 17.42 -5.83 0.84
CA PHE A 150 16.71 -7.09 0.68
C PHE A 150 17.20 -8.11 1.70
N ILE A 151 16.29 -8.64 2.51
CA ILE A 151 16.56 -9.70 3.50
C ILE A 151 15.74 -10.95 3.18
N SER A 152 16.35 -12.12 3.35
CA SER A 152 15.63 -13.39 3.34
C SER A 152 15.16 -13.70 4.75
N TRP A 153 13.94 -14.24 4.90
CA TRP A 153 13.42 -14.71 6.18
C TRP A 153 14.35 -15.72 6.85
N THR A 154 15.00 -16.57 6.04
CA THR A 154 15.97 -17.58 6.50
C THR A 154 17.23 -16.98 7.12
N MET A 155 17.51 -15.69 6.92
CA MET A 155 18.63 -14.97 7.54
C MET A 155 18.26 -14.40 8.91
N ILE A 156 16.97 -14.38 9.27
CA ILE A 156 16.51 -13.95 10.59
C ILE A 156 16.85 -15.06 11.59
N PRO A 157 17.53 -14.77 12.71
CA PRO A 157 17.81 -15.77 13.73
C PRO A 157 16.54 -16.50 14.19
N GLN A 158 16.61 -17.82 14.28
CA GLN A 158 15.43 -18.68 14.46
C GLN A 158 14.54 -18.25 15.62
N LYS A 159 15.11 -17.92 16.79
CA LYS A 159 14.32 -17.45 17.96
C LYS A 159 13.52 -16.18 17.67
N THR A 160 14.08 -15.27 16.89
CA THR A 160 13.41 -14.02 16.49
C THR A 160 12.33 -14.31 15.46
N ALA A 161 12.62 -15.15 14.47
CA ALA A 161 11.65 -15.59 13.47
C ALA A 161 10.45 -16.32 14.11
N ASP A 162 10.71 -17.23 15.04
CA ASP A 162 9.69 -17.94 15.82
C ASP A 162 8.85 -16.97 16.66
N GLY A 163 9.48 -15.95 17.26
CA GLY A 163 8.79 -14.90 17.99
C GLY A 163 7.83 -14.10 17.10
N ILE A 164 8.26 -13.72 15.89
CA ILE A 164 7.39 -13.02 14.93
C ILE A 164 6.23 -13.93 14.50
N GLN A 165 6.51 -15.20 14.20
CA GLN A 165 5.46 -16.16 13.84
C GLN A 165 4.47 -16.40 14.97
N ALA A 166 4.94 -16.46 16.22
CA ALA A 166 4.10 -16.62 17.40
C ALA A 166 3.14 -15.43 17.54
N LEU A 167 3.62 -14.19 17.38
CA LEU A 167 2.77 -13.00 17.40
C LEU A 167 1.65 -13.07 16.37
N CYS A 168 1.98 -13.48 15.14
CA CYS A 168 1.00 -13.61 14.06
C CYS A 168 -0.07 -14.67 14.32
N ARG A 169 0.24 -15.67 15.16
CA ARG A 169 -0.70 -16.75 15.52
C ARG A 169 -1.52 -16.44 16.76
N SER A 170 -0.92 -15.79 17.76
CA SER A 170 -1.53 -15.64 19.09
C SER A 170 -2.33 -14.34 19.25
N LEU A 171 -2.08 -13.34 18.42
CA LEU A 171 -2.70 -12.02 18.56
C LEU A 171 -3.71 -11.74 17.43
N PRO A 172 -4.73 -10.90 17.68
CA PRO A 172 -5.72 -10.51 16.69
C PRO A 172 -5.15 -9.46 15.71
N LEU A 173 -4.05 -9.80 15.02
CA LEU A 173 -3.44 -8.92 14.04
C LEU A 173 -4.39 -8.71 12.87
N ASN A 174 -4.66 -7.45 12.57
CA ASN A 174 -5.47 -7.03 11.43
C ASN A 174 -4.61 -6.75 10.21
N ASN A 175 -3.38 -6.27 10.40
CA ASN A 175 -2.51 -5.77 9.34
C ASN A 175 -1.09 -6.35 9.43
N LEU A 176 -0.61 -6.92 8.33
CA LEU A 176 0.78 -7.35 8.15
C LEU A 176 1.41 -6.54 7.02
N SER A 177 2.56 -5.92 7.27
CA SER A 177 3.31 -5.19 6.25
C SER A 177 4.77 -5.66 6.23
N PHE A 178 5.21 -6.13 5.06
CA PHE A 178 6.58 -6.55 4.82
C PHE A 178 7.20 -5.70 3.72
N SER A 179 8.33 -5.08 3.99
CA SER A 179 9.08 -4.31 3.00
C SER A 179 10.49 -4.85 2.81
N ARG A 180 10.82 -5.25 1.58
CA ARG A 180 12.10 -5.85 1.16
C ARG A 180 12.43 -7.16 1.89
N VAL A 181 11.41 -7.96 2.23
CA VAL A 181 11.57 -9.27 2.89
C VAL A 181 11.15 -10.40 1.96
N HIS A 182 12.01 -11.38 1.76
CA HIS A 182 11.79 -12.52 0.86
C HIS A 182 11.69 -13.85 1.62
N ASN A 183 11.08 -14.85 0.96
CA ASN A 183 10.91 -16.19 1.50
C ASN A 183 10.14 -16.19 2.82
N ILE A 184 9.15 -15.29 2.95
CA ILE A 184 8.30 -15.20 4.14
C ILE A 184 7.52 -16.52 4.25
N PRO A 185 7.59 -17.25 5.37
CA PRO A 185 6.88 -18.50 5.54
C PRO A 185 5.38 -18.29 5.39
N LEU A 186 4.74 -19.14 4.59
CA LEU A 186 3.30 -19.05 4.32
C LEU A 186 2.47 -19.16 5.59
N ILE A 187 2.98 -19.89 6.59
CA ILE A 187 2.40 -20.09 7.93
C ILE A 187 2.21 -18.80 8.77
N ILE A 188 2.70 -17.65 8.31
CA ILE A 188 2.54 -16.36 8.99
C ILE A 188 1.14 -15.77 8.80
N ALA A 189 0.47 -16.08 7.69
CA ALA A 189 -0.83 -15.50 7.35
C ALA A 189 -2.07 -16.39 7.68
N PRO A 190 -1.98 -17.73 7.73
CA PRO A 190 -3.10 -18.58 8.14
C PRO A 190 -2.91 -19.03 9.59
N ALA A 191 -3.40 -18.22 10.52
CA ALA A 191 -3.83 -18.76 11.80
C ALA A 191 -5.34 -18.94 11.71
N GLN A 192 -5.79 -20.20 11.61
CA GLN A 192 -7.21 -20.54 11.73
C GLN A 192 -7.81 -20.05 13.06
N GLU A 193 -6.95 -19.71 14.01
CA GLU A 193 -7.28 -19.19 15.33
C GLU A 193 -7.36 -17.64 15.35
N SER A 194 -6.84 -16.94 14.34
CA SER A 194 -6.89 -15.47 14.23
C SER A 194 -7.64 -15.02 12.96
N LEU A 195 -8.98 -15.06 12.99
CA LEU A 195 -9.87 -14.57 11.91
C LEU A 195 -9.84 -13.03 11.72
N HIS A 196 -8.82 -12.38 12.27
CA HIS A 196 -8.69 -10.92 12.37
C HIS A 196 -7.90 -10.31 11.23
N LEU A 197 -7.01 -11.07 10.58
CA LEU A 197 -6.19 -10.52 9.49
C LEU A 197 -7.07 -10.03 8.35
N ARG A 198 -6.96 -8.72 8.06
CA ARG A 198 -7.69 -8.03 7.00
C ARG A 198 -6.78 -7.53 5.90
N TYR A 199 -5.51 -7.29 6.19
CA TYR A 199 -4.63 -6.61 5.25
C TYR A 199 -3.22 -7.20 5.23
N ILE A 200 -2.73 -7.48 4.04
CA ILE A 200 -1.34 -7.84 3.79
C ILE A 200 -0.75 -6.82 2.82
N ASP A 201 0.36 -6.22 3.18
CA ASP A 201 1.12 -5.29 2.36
C ASP A 201 2.52 -5.84 2.06
N LEU A 202 2.81 -6.01 0.78
CA LEU A 202 4.07 -6.49 0.27
C LEU A 202 4.71 -5.37 -0.56
N LYS A 203 5.76 -4.77 -0.02
CA LYS A 203 6.58 -3.80 -0.75
C LYS A 203 7.93 -4.41 -1.07
N ASN A 204 8.13 -4.87 -2.30
CA ASN A 204 9.36 -5.61 -2.65
C ASN A 204 9.54 -6.90 -1.83
N SER A 205 8.44 -7.53 -1.44
CA SER A 205 8.45 -8.69 -0.53
C SER A 205 7.76 -9.89 -1.16
N LYS A 206 8.11 -11.10 -0.75
CA LYS A 206 7.43 -12.31 -1.27
C LYS A 206 7.39 -13.42 -0.24
N PHE A 207 6.29 -14.15 -0.24
CA PHE A 207 6.20 -15.43 0.45
C PHE A 207 7.07 -16.49 -0.21
N GLU A 208 7.41 -17.51 0.57
CA GLU A 208 8.00 -18.75 0.10
C GLU A 208 7.04 -19.44 -0.89
N LYS A 209 7.60 -20.06 -1.93
CA LYS A 209 6.82 -20.86 -2.87
C LYS A 209 6.77 -22.29 -2.37
N ILE A 210 5.60 -22.92 -2.43
CA ILE A 210 5.50 -24.37 -2.30
C ILE A 210 6.05 -24.97 -3.59
N GLU A 211 7.12 -25.75 -3.51
CA GLU A 211 7.59 -26.53 -4.64
C GLU A 211 6.67 -27.75 -4.83
N GLU A 212 6.13 -27.93 -6.04
CA GLU A 212 5.34 -29.10 -6.44
C GLU A 212 6.21 -30.37 -6.31
N GLY A 213 6.18 -31.00 -5.14
CA GLY A 213 6.99 -32.17 -4.79
C GLY A 213 7.27 -32.35 -3.30
N MET A 214 7.16 -31.30 -2.48
CA MET A 214 7.41 -31.36 -1.02
C MET A 214 6.14 -31.52 -0.17
N GLU A 215 4.95 -31.69 -0.76
CA GLU A 215 3.71 -31.92 0.00
C GLU A 215 3.77 -33.15 0.92
N ALA A 216 4.72 -34.08 0.69
CA ALA A 216 4.88 -35.31 1.45
C ALA A 216 5.80 -35.20 2.70
N GLU A 217 6.60 -34.14 2.85
CA GLU A 217 7.64 -34.06 3.91
C GLU A 217 7.38 -33.02 5.02
N LEU A 218 6.29 -32.24 4.95
CA LEU A 218 5.87 -31.39 6.08
C LEU A 218 5.26 -32.26 7.21
N ASN A 219 6.11 -33.02 7.89
CA ASN A 219 5.83 -33.77 9.13
C ASN A 219 5.64 -32.88 10.36
N ILE A 220 5.34 -31.59 10.18
CA ILE A 220 4.76 -30.79 11.24
C ILE A 220 3.26 -31.02 11.13
N SER A 221 2.71 -31.88 11.98
CA SER A 221 1.28 -32.09 12.11
C SER A 221 0.56 -30.74 12.03
N PRO A 222 -0.12 -30.41 10.91
CA PRO A 222 -0.83 -29.15 10.84
C PRO A 222 -1.95 -29.28 11.85
N ALA A 223 -1.96 -28.40 12.85
CA ALA A 223 -3.15 -28.18 13.64
C ALA A 223 -4.33 -28.11 12.66
N ARG A 224 -5.29 -29.03 12.86
CA ARG A 224 -6.29 -29.45 11.87
C ARG A 224 -6.83 -28.26 11.07
N SER A 225 -6.61 -28.28 9.74
CA SER A 225 -7.46 -27.74 8.67
C SER A 225 -7.02 -26.51 7.84
N VAL A 226 -5.75 -26.09 7.80
CA VAL A 226 -5.33 -25.17 6.73
C VAL A 226 -5.30 -25.94 5.40
N THR A 227 -6.34 -25.79 4.58
CA THR A 227 -6.41 -26.41 3.25
C THR A 227 -5.23 -25.94 2.40
N SER A 228 -4.46 -26.86 1.82
CA SER A 228 -3.25 -26.61 0.98
C SER A 228 -3.43 -25.44 0.01
N ARG A 229 -4.61 -25.36 -0.61
CA ARG A 229 -5.01 -24.30 -1.55
C ARG A 229 -4.92 -22.85 -1.02
N ASN A 230 -5.04 -22.63 0.29
CA ASN A 230 -4.88 -21.29 0.88
C ASN A 230 -3.39 -20.86 0.92
N LEU A 231 -2.47 -21.82 1.07
CA LEU A 231 -1.03 -21.56 1.10
C LEU A 231 -0.53 -21.26 -0.32
N ASP A 232 -1.07 -21.98 -1.32
CA ASP A 232 -0.75 -21.75 -2.74
C ASP A 232 -1.11 -20.32 -3.18
N LEU A 233 -2.26 -19.81 -2.72
CA LEU A 233 -2.72 -18.46 -3.04
C LEU A 233 -1.74 -17.39 -2.53
N LEU A 234 -1.29 -17.51 -1.27
CA LEU A 234 -0.36 -16.56 -0.66
C LEU A 234 1.03 -16.61 -1.30
N GLY A 235 1.50 -17.80 -1.69
CA GLY A 235 2.77 -17.98 -2.40
C GLY A 235 2.78 -17.37 -3.81
N SER A 236 1.60 -17.18 -4.40
CA SER A 236 1.42 -16.62 -5.74
C SER A 236 1.30 -15.08 -5.80
N LEU A 237 1.24 -14.41 -4.64
CA LEU A 237 1.05 -12.96 -4.59
C LEU A 237 2.19 -12.19 -5.30
N PRO A 238 1.85 -11.13 -6.06
CA PRO A 238 2.83 -10.17 -6.57
C PRO A 238 3.69 -9.54 -5.47
N THR A 239 4.91 -9.14 -5.84
CA THR A 239 5.93 -8.63 -4.91
C THR A 239 5.70 -7.19 -4.44
N TYR A 240 4.89 -6.46 -5.21
CA TYR A 240 4.51 -5.08 -4.98
C TYR A 240 3.00 -5.00 -4.95
N GLY A 241 2.40 -5.28 -3.81
CA GLY A 241 0.96 -5.17 -3.69
C GLY A 241 0.45 -5.22 -2.28
N SER A 242 -0.74 -4.67 -2.13
CA SER A 242 -1.52 -4.65 -0.92
C SER A 242 -2.84 -5.40 -1.17
N TYR A 243 -3.24 -6.21 -0.21
CA TYR A 243 -4.31 -7.20 -0.37
C TYR A 243 -5.29 -7.09 0.80
N ASP A 244 -6.56 -6.85 0.50
CA ASP A 244 -7.67 -6.91 1.47
C ASP A 244 -8.22 -8.34 1.52
N ILE A 245 -8.25 -8.91 2.71
CA ILE A 245 -8.52 -10.32 2.98
C ILE A 245 -9.76 -10.45 3.87
N ARG A 246 -10.60 -11.43 3.52
CA ARG A 246 -11.71 -11.87 4.37
C ARG A 246 -11.68 -13.36 4.53
N TYR A 247 -11.96 -13.79 5.76
CA TYR A 247 -12.25 -15.18 6.06
C TYR A 247 -13.74 -15.43 5.95
N ILE A 248 -14.12 -16.51 5.28
CA ILE A 248 -15.49 -17.03 5.29
C ILE A 248 -15.62 -18.00 6.48
N SER A 249 -16.85 -18.29 6.90
CA SER A 249 -17.18 -19.22 7.98
C SER A 249 -16.60 -20.64 7.79
N ASP A 250 -16.15 -20.99 6.59
CA ASP A 250 -15.45 -22.24 6.26
C ASP A 250 -13.92 -22.17 6.49
N GLY A 251 -13.41 -21.05 7.01
CA GLY A 251 -12.00 -20.83 7.30
C GLY A 251 -11.12 -20.54 6.07
N ARG A 252 -11.72 -20.35 4.88
CA ARG A 252 -10.96 -20.03 3.66
C ARG A 252 -10.62 -18.55 3.55
N THR A 253 -9.45 -18.29 2.99
CA THR A 253 -8.93 -16.95 2.72
C THR A 253 -9.47 -16.46 1.39
N HIS A 254 -10.21 -15.35 1.39
CA HIS A 254 -10.69 -14.69 0.18
C HIS A 254 -10.03 -13.32 0.03
N ILE A 255 -9.50 -13.04 -1.16
CA ILE A 255 -8.96 -11.73 -1.50
C ILE A 255 -10.10 -10.90 -2.10
N VAL A 256 -10.55 -9.89 -1.36
CA VAL A 256 -11.67 -9.02 -1.77
C VAL A 256 -11.20 -7.72 -2.42
N GLY A 257 -9.94 -7.35 -2.21
CA GLY A 257 -9.33 -6.15 -2.79
C GLY A 257 -7.87 -6.38 -3.11
N VAL A 258 -7.42 -5.86 -4.26
CA VAL A 258 -6.01 -5.83 -4.62
C VAL A 258 -5.59 -4.43 -5.04
N ASP A 259 -4.42 -3.99 -4.61
CA ASP A 259 -3.73 -2.79 -5.09
C ASP A 259 -2.29 -3.16 -5.39
N ILE A 260 -1.92 -3.21 -6.66
CA ILE A 260 -0.68 -3.83 -7.13
C ILE A 260 0.07 -2.86 -8.01
N THR A 261 1.38 -2.70 -7.75
CA THR A 261 2.30 -2.02 -8.65
C THR A 261 3.01 -3.04 -9.53
N ILE A 262 2.98 -2.80 -10.83
CA ILE A 262 3.53 -3.67 -11.86
C ILE A 262 4.72 -2.92 -12.47
N GLU A 263 5.93 -3.41 -12.21
CA GLU A 263 7.15 -2.81 -12.72
C GLU A 263 7.74 -3.67 -13.85
N LEU A 264 7.55 -5.00 -13.78
CA LEU A 264 8.19 -5.96 -14.67
C LEU A 264 7.20 -6.96 -15.27
N LEU A 265 7.60 -7.63 -16.35
CA LEU A 265 6.74 -8.61 -17.04
C LEU A 265 6.30 -9.77 -16.13
N HIS A 266 7.17 -10.19 -15.20
CA HIS A 266 6.85 -11.27 -14.28
C HIS A 266 5.77 -10.87 -13.25
N ASP A 267 5.63 -9.58 -12.93
CA ASP A 267 4.55 -9.09 -12.07
C ASP A 267 3.20 -9.26 -12.76
N VAL A 268 3.14 -9.00 -14.08
CA VAL A 268 1.94 -9.25 -14.88
C VAL A 268 1.57 -10.73 -14.91
N GLN A 269 2.56 -11.61 -15.04
CA GLN A 269 2.32 -13.06 -15.03
C GLN A 269 1.76 -13.53 -13.69
N ARG A 270 2.32 -13.04 -12.56
CA ARG A 270 1.80 -13.34 -11.22
C ARG A 270 0.40 -12.78 -11.02
N LEU A 271 0.17 -11.53 -11.43
CA LEU A 271 -1.17 -10.95 -11.39
C LEU A 271 -2.16 -11.77 -12.21
N LYS A 272 -1.75 -12.24 -13.40
CA LYS A 272 -2.58 -13.11 -14.24
C LYS A 272 -2.93 -14.41 -13.54
N GLN A 273 -1.95 -15.05 -12.91
CA GLN A 273 -2.17 -16.28 -12.14
C GLN A 273 -3.15 -16.03 -11.00
N LEU A 274 -2.94 -14.95 -10.24
CA LEU A 274 -3.82 -14.54 -9.13
C LEU A 274 -5.25 -14.27 -9.59
N LEU A 275 -5.42 -13.50 -10.66
CA LEU A 275 -6.73 -13.15 -11.23
C LEU A 275 -7.38 -14.31 -12.00
N SER A 276 -6.64 -15.39 -12.28
CA SER A 276 -7.19 -16.62 -12.85
C SER A 276 -7.64 -17.61 -11.78
N ASP A 277 -7.24 -17.42 -10.52
CA ASP A 277 -7.69 -18.25 -9.41
C ASP A 277 -9.18 -18.01 -9.13
N GLU A 278 -9.94 -19.10 -9.00
CA GLU A 278 -11.39 -19.05 -8.86
C GLU A 278 -11.84 -18.45 -7.50
N LEU A 279 -11.07 -18.65 -6.43
CA LEU A 279 -11.38 -18.05 -5.12
C LEU A 279 -11.23 -16.53 -5.17
N VAL A 280 -10.21 -16.05 -5.87
CA VAL A 280 -10.02 -14.61 -6.11
C VAL A 280 -11.12 -14.08 -7.02
N ARG A 281 -11.33 -14.70 -8.20
CA ARG A 281 -12.34 -14.24 -9.18
C ARG A 281 -13.75 -14.14 -8.60
N SER A 282 -14.14 -15.11 -7.77
CA SER A 282 -15.47 -15.15 -7.17
C SER A 282 -15.65 -14.18 -6.00
N SER A 283 -14.56 -13.65 -5.40
CA SER A 283 -14.63 -12.79 -4.21
C SER A 283 -14.15 -11.36 -4.40
N LEU A 284 -13.35 -11.09 -5.44
CA LEU A 284 -12.75 -9.79 -5.70
C LEU A 284 -13.81 -8.72 -5.97
N ARG A 285 -13.78 -7.64 -5.19
CA ARG A 285 -14.68 -6.48 -5.28
C ARG A 285 -14.00 -5.25 -5.82
N TYR A 286 -12.70 -5.11 -5.56
CA TYR A 286 -11.89 -3.97 -5.96
C TYR A 286 -10.55 -4.43 -6.53
N CYS A 287 -10.13 -3.82 -7.63
CA CYS A 287 -8.84 -4.08 -8.26
C CYS A 287 -8.19 -2.76 -8.67
N CYS A 288 -6.99 -2.51 -8.14
CA CYS A 288 -6.13 -1.40 -8.50
C CYS A 288 -4.81 -1.92 -9.06
N CYS A 289 -4.47 -1.47 -10.26
CA CYS A 289 -3.25 -1.83 -10.93
C CYS A 289 -2.50 -0.57 -11.36
N THR A 290 -1.30 -0.37 -10.82
CA THR A 290 -0.40 0.72 -11.18
C THR A 290 0.73 0.19 -12.04
N PHE A 291 0.83 0.61 -13.29
CA PHE A 291 1.88 0.20 -14.22
C PHE A 291 2.97 1.25 -14.26
N ARG A 292 4.17 0.89 -13.78
CA ARG A 292 5.36 1.77 -13.79
C ARG A 292 6.33 1.34 -14.90
N GLY A 293 6.93 2.32 -15.58
CA GLY A 293 8.00 2.09 -16.55
C GLY A 293 7.52 2.01 -18.01
N ILE A 294 8.17 1.15 -18.79
CA ILE A 294 7.77 0.89 -20.19
C ILE A 294 6.37 0.28 -20.13
N TYR A 295 5.37 0.77 -20.86
CA TYR A 295 4.00 0.19 -20.90
C TYR A 295 3.93 -1.21 -21.56
N GLN A 296 5.07 -1.83 -21.86
CA GLN A 296 5.15 -3.18 -22.42
C GLN A 296 4.46 -4.25 -21.55
N PRO A 297 4.52 -4.21 -20.20
CA PRO A 297 3.72 -5.07 -19.35
C PRO A 297 2.22 -4.91 -19.62
N LEU A 298 1.71 -3.68 -19.84
CA LEU A 298 0.31 -3.43 -20.20
C LEU A 298 -0.07 -4.06 -21.56
N LEU A 299 0.83 -4.13 -22.54
CA LEU A 299 0.52 -4.81 -23.81
C LEU A 299 0.16 -6.29 -23.60
N THR A 300 0.75 -6.92 -22.58
CA THR A 300 0.47 -8.32 -22.20
C THR A 300 -0.77 -8.49 -21.31
N THR A 301 -1.33 -7.40 -20.78
CA THR A 301 -2.55 -7.42 -19.95
C THR A 301 -3.84 -7.50 -20.74
N THR A 302 -3.78 -7.45 -22.07
CA THR A 302 -4.90 -7.80 -22.96
C THR A 302 -5.44 -9.22 -22.72
N THR A 303 -4.82 -9.99 -21.81
CA THR A 303 -5.26 -11.30 -21.34
C THR A 303 -6.17 -11.28 -20.10
N PHE A 304 -6.39 -10.14 -19.42
CA PHE A 304 -7.29 -10.08 -18.27
C PHE A 304 -8.75 -9.96 -18.71
N ASP A 305 -9.60 -10.92 -18.31
CA ASP A 305 -11.05 -10.83 -18.51
C ASP A 305 -11.74 -10.45 -17.19
N PHE A 306 -11.88 -9.14 -16.96
CA PHE A 306 -12.62 -8.61 -15.81
C PHE A 306 -14.12 -8.98 -15.83
N GLY A 307 -14.65 -9.44 -16.97
CA GLY A 307 -16.01 -9.97 -17.10
C GLY A 307 -16.25 -11.21 -16.25
N THR A 308 -15.20 -12.01 -16.02
CA THR A 308 -15.29 -13.23 -15.22
C THR A 308 -15.39 -13.00 -13.71
N MET A 309 -15.08 -11.77 -13.25
CA MET A 309 -15.08 -11.41 -11.84
C MET A 309 -16.46 -10.86 -11.44
N ALA A 310 -17.37 -11.77 -11.08
CA ALA A 310 -18.79 -11.46 -10.88
C ALA A 310 -19.07 -10.43 -9.77
N LEU A 311 -18.15 -10.26 -8.81
CA LEU A 311 -18.30 -9.31 -7.71
C LEU A 311 -17.50 -8.00 -7.89
N LEU A 312 -16.69 -7.89 -8.95
CA LEU A 312 -15.83 -6.73 -9.15
C LEU A 312 -16.68 -5.48 -9.41
N ARG A 313 -16.62 -4.51 -8.49
CA ARG A 313 -17.39 -3.25 -8.54
C ARG A 313 -16.56 -2.06 -8.98
N LEU A 314 -15.30 -2.00 -8.53
CA LEU A 314 -14.41 -0.88 -8.80
C LEU A 314 -13.10 -1.39 -9.42
N LEU A 315 -12.75 -0.81 -10.57
CA LEU A 315 -11.49 -1.03 -11.25
C LEU A 315 -10.72 0.30 -11.35
N VAL A 316 -9.48 0.31 -10.87
CA VAL A 316 -8.56 1.43 -10.97
C VAL A 316 -7.34 0.99 -11.78
N ILE A 317 -7.02 1.73 -12.84
CA ILE A 317 -5.82 1.50 -13.63
C ILE A 317 -5.02 2.80 -13.67
N GLU A 318 -3.81 2.78 -13.12
CA GLU A 318 -2.85 3.88 -13.20
C GLU A 318 -1.72 3.49 -14.16
N LEU A 319 -1.44 4.35 -15.13
CA LEU A 319 -0.38 4.16 -16.12
C LEU A 319 0.62 5.29 -16.00
N ARG A 320 1.90 4.97 -15.77
CA ARG A 320 2.97 5.95 -15.78
C ARG A 320 3.81 5.86 -17.06
N ILE A 321 3.97 6.97 -17.76
CA ILE A 321 4.71 7.08 -19.02
C ILE A 321 5.78 8.16 -18.89
N GLY A 322 7.03 7.87 -19.29
CA GLY A 322 8.05 8.90 -19.48
C GLY A 322 9.30 8.80 -18.61
N LEU A 323 9.49 7.70 -17.86
CA LEU A 323 10.74 7.45 -17.12
C LEU A 323 11.98 7.35 -18.01
N ASP A 324 11.83 6.93 -19.28
CA ASP A 324 12.92 6.88 -20.26
C ASP A 324 12.81 8.06 -21.24
N HIS A 325 13.85 8.89 -21.34
CA HIS A 325 13.94 10.13 -22.16
C HIS A 325 13.87 9.94 -23.70
N LYS A 326 12.97 9.09 -24.20
CA LYS A 326 12.85 8.80 -25.64
C LYS A 326 11.89 9.78 -26.35
N PRO A 327 12.17 10.14 -27.62
CA PRO A 327 11.35 11.06 -28.42
C PRO A 327 9.95 10.53 -28.79
N GLU A 328 9.63 9.27 -28.48
CA GLU A 328 8.40 8.56 -28.91
C GLU A 328 7.22 8.68 -27.92
N ILE A 329 7.26 9.62 -26.97
CA ILE A 329 6.23 9.77 -25.92
C ILE A 329 4.80 9.86 -26.49
N THR A 330 4.59 10.52 -27.62
CA THR A 330 3.26 10.71 -28.23
C THR A 330 2.65 9.39 -28.72
N MET A 331 3.46 8.54 -29.36
CA MET A 331 3.06 7.19 -29.77
C MET A 331 2.80 6.31 -28.54
N ASN A 332 3.60 6.45 -27.50
CA ASN A 332 3.44 5.71 -26.25
C ASN A 332 2.13 6.06 -25.54
N ILE A 333 1.74 7.34 -25.49
CA ILE A 333 0.44 7.77 -24.94
C ILE A 333 -0.71 7.16 -25.74
N THR A 334 -0.66 7.23 -27.08
CA THR A 334 -1.70 6.65 -27.95
C THR A 334 -1.83 5.14 -27.75
N ASN A 335 -0.70 4.42 -27.73
CA ASN A 335 -0.68 2.97 -27.54
C ASN A 335 -1.17 2.56 -26.14
N ALA A 336 -0.78 3.30 -25.10
CA ALA A 336 -1.21 3.05 -23.73
C ALA A 336 -2.74 3.20 -23.61
N MET A 337 -3.32 4.26 -24.17
CA MET A 337 -4.77 4.44 -24.21
C MET A 337 -5.46 3.31 -24.98
N ASN A 338 -5.00 2.98 -26.19
CA ASN A 338 -5.58 1.88 -26.97
C ASN A 338 -5.56 0.55 -26.21
N THR A 339 -4.43 0.25 -25.56
CA THR A 339 -4.26 -0.98 -24.77
C THR A 339 -5.19 -1.01 -23.56
N LEU A 340 -5.28 0.11 -22.84
CA LEU A 340 -6.18 0.25 -21.70
C LEU A 340 -7.64 0.00 -22.10
N ILE A 341 -8.08 0.63 -23.19
CA ILE A 341 -9.42 0.45 -23.72
C ILE A 341 -9.64 -1.01 -24.12
N ASN A 342 -8.68 -1.63 -24.79
CA ASN A 342 -8.79 -3.04 -25.17
C ASN A 342 -8.89 -3.96 -23.94
N CYS A 343 -8.20 -3.65 -22.84
CA CYS A 343 -8.32 -4.40 -21.59
C CYS A 343 -9.74 -4.34 -21.00
N LEU A 344 -10.41 -3.18 -21.04
CA LEU A 344 -11.79 -3.04 -20.54
C LEU A 344 -12.80 -3.87 -21.35
N TYR A 345 -12.57 -3.99 -22.67
CA TYR A 345 -13.46 -4.74 -23.56
C TYR A 345 -13.07 -6.21 -23.75
N ASN A 346 -11.99 -6.66 -23.11
CA ASN A 346 -11.50 -8.02 -23.31
C ASN A 346 -12.46 -9.09 -22.77
N GLY A 347 -12.48 -10.26 -23.41
CA GLY A 347 -13.31 -11.40 -23.04
C GLY A 347 -14.77 -11.33 -23.50
N SER A 348 -15.49 -12.44 -23.38
CA SER A 348 -16.89 -12.56 -23.86
C SER A 348 -17.94 -12.31 -22.77
N THR A 349 -17.53 -12.34 -21.50
CA THR A 349 -18.45 -12.24 -20.35
C THR A 349 -18.79 -10.80 -20.00
N LYS A 350 -20.02 -10.54 -19.54
CA LYS A 350 -20.45 -9.21 -19.07
C LYS A 350 -19.98 -9.04 -17.62
N SER A 351 -19.29 -7.94 -17.33
CA SER A 351 -18.82 -7.70 -15.96
C SER A 351 -19.88 -7.03 -15.09
N ALA A 352 -19.65 -7.08 -13.79
CA ALA A 352 -20.50 -6.45 -12.79
C ALA A 352 -19.93 -5.11 -12.26
N LEU A 353 -19.02 -4.50 -13.03
CA LEU A 353 -18.36 -3.23 -12.74
C LEU A 353 -19.38 -2.10 -12.63
N GLN A 354 -19.22 -1.28 -11.60
CA GLN A 354 -20.01 -0.08 -11.34
C GLN A 354 -19.19 1.18 -11.55
N LYS A 355 -17.88 1.13 -11.26
CA LYS A 355 -16.98 2.27 -11.33
C LYS A 355 -15.67 1.90 -12.00
N ILE A 356 -15.19 2.76 -12.89
CA ILE A 356 -13.87 2.66 -13.50
C ILE A 356 -13.14 3.98 -13.27
N LYS A 357 -11.92 3.92 -12.77
CA LYS A 357 -11.01 5.07 -12.70
C LYS A 357 -9.75 4.75 -13.49
N VAL A 358 -9.42 5.64 -14.41
CA VAL A 358 -8.21 5.55 -15.22
C VAL A 358 -7.36 6.77 -14.91
N THR A 359 -6.11 6.55 -14.56
CA THR A 359 -5.11 7.61 -14.38
C THR A 359 -3.99 7.39 -15.38
N LEU A 360 -3.65 8.43 -16.14
CA LEU A 360 -2.50 8.49 -17.00
C LEU A 360 -1.54 9.54 -16.46
N ASP A 361 -0.47 9.10 -15.83
CA ASP A 361 0.63 9.94 -15.37
C ASP A 361 1.71 10.01 -16.46
N ILE A 362 2.05 11.21 -16.89
CA ILE A 362 3.11 11.46 -17.85
C ILE A 362 4.22 12.19 -17.11
N ASP A 363 5.32 11.49 -16.82
CA ASP A 363 6.38 12.00 -15.93
C ASP A 363 7.07 13.23 -16.53
N TYR A 364 7.52 13.18 -17.78
CA TYR A 364 8.26 14.28 -18.39
C TYR A 364 7.93 14.51 -19.85
N VAL A 365 7.42 15.71 -20.16
CA VAL A 365 7.22 16.19 -21.53
C VAL A 365 8.13 17.38 -21.79
N LEU A 366 8.98 17.28 -22.83
CA LEU A 366 9.78 18.40 -23.33
C LEU A 366 8.87 19.43 -23.98
N TYR A 367 8.48 20.44 -23.22
CA TYR A 367 7.51 21.43 -23.65
C TYR A 367 8.12 22.40 -24.69
N LYS A 368 7.54 22.44 -25.90
CA LYS A 368 7.88 23.38 -26.99
C LYS A 368 6.63 24.14 -27.53
N GLY A 369 5.58 24.27 -26.72
CA GLY A 369 4.28 24.81 -27.14
C GLY A 369 3.22 23.73 -27.41
N THR A 370 2.19 24.07 -28.18
CA THR A 370 0.97 23.27 -28.40
C THR A 370 1.18 21.97 -29.21
N SER A 371 2.22 21.92 -30.05
CA SER A 371 2.31 20.95 -31.15
C SER A 371 2.58 19.48 -30.77
N MET A 372 2.90 19.19 -29.52
CA MET A 372 3.28 17.82 -29.13
C MET A 372 2.07 16.90 -28.94
N PHE A 373 0.97 17.42 -28.40
CA PHE A 373 -0.24 16.62 -28.21
C PHE A 373 -1.08 16.52 -29.50
N ASP A 374 -0.81 17.36 -30.50
CA ASP A 374 -1.48 17.29 -31.82
C ASP A 374 -1.26 15.93 -32.51
N ALA A 375 -0.13 15.28 -32.25
CA ALA A 375 0.18 13.95 -32.77
C ALA A 375 -0.39 12.79 -31.92
N VAL A 376 -0.97 13.08 -30.75
CA VAL A 376 -1.57 12.06 -29.88
C VAL A 376 -3.01 11.82 -30.30
N SER A 377 -3.33 10.57 -30.61
CA SER A 377 -4.70 10.20 -30.97
C SER A 377 -5.49 9.80 -29.73
N PHE A 378 -6.44 10.64 -29.32
CA PHE A 378 -7.37 10.39 -28.21
C PHE A 378 -8.66 9.65 -28.61
N THR A 379 -8.80 9.28 -29.88
CA THR A 379 -10.03 8.67 -30.44
C THR A 379 -10.48 7.41 -29.70
N SER A 380 -9.57 6.62 -29.12
CA SER A 380 -9.94 5.43 -28.34
C SER A 380 -10.67 5.75 -27.04
N LEU A 381 -10.50 6.96 -26.48
CA LEU A 381 -11.24 7.41 -25.30
C LEU A 381 -12.75 7.55 -25.57
N GLN A 382 -13.18 7.64 -26.83
CA GLN A 382 -14.60 7.56 -27.18
C GLN A 382 -15.23 6.28 -26.61
N ARG A 383 -14.49 5.17 -26.57
CA ARG A 383 -14.93 3.90 -25.99
C ARG A 383 -15.02 3.91 -24.46
N LEU A 384 -14.61 4.97 -23.77
CA LEU A 384 -14.86 5.18 -22.33
C LEU A 384 -16.21 5.81 -22.03
N ARG A 385 -17.00 6.19 -23.04
CA ARG A 385 -18.34 6.68 -22.76
C ARG A 385 -19.18 5.59 -22.10
N ILE A 386 -20.05 6.03 -21.20
CA ILE A 386 -20.90 5.14 -20.41
C ILE A 386 -21.79 4.28 -21.32
N ASP A 387 -22.34 4.85 -22.40
CA ASP A 387 -23.20 4.14 -23.34
C ASP A 387 -22.46 3.03 -24.11
N PHE A 388 -21.21 3.27 -24.52
CA PHE A 388 -20.38 2.24 -25.15
C PHE A 388 -19.97 1.16 -24.15
N LEU A 389 -19.49 1.54 -22.96
CA LEU A 389 -19.05 0.58 -21.95
C LEU A 389 -20.20 -0.25 -21.41
N ARG A 390 -21.43 0.28 -21.32
CA ARG A 390 -22.62 -0.49 -20.90
C ARG A 390 -22.87 -1.74 -21.75
N LYS A 391 -22.40 -1.77 -23.00
CA LYS A 391 -22.47 -2.99 -23.83
C LYS A 391 -21.68 -4.15 -23.21
N LYS A 392 -20.55 -3.85 -22.57
CA LYS A 392 -19.65 -4.81 -21.92
C LYS A 392 -19.85 -4.88 -20.39
N HIS A 393 -20.17 -3.76 -19.76
CA HIS A 393 -20.33 -3.56 -18.31
C HIS A 393 -21.69 -2.93 -18.01
N PRO A 394 -22.80 -3.71 -18.02
CA PRO A 394 -24.15 -3.15 -17.95
C PRO A 394 -24.46 -2.33 -16.69
N LEU A 395 -23.72 -2.57 -15.61
CA LEU A 395 -23.94 -1.92 -14.31
C LEU A 395 -23.09 -0.65 -14.10
N ILE A 396 -22.35 -0.20 -15.12
CA ILE A 396 -21.47 0.96 -14.98
C ILE A 396 -22.29 2.23 -14.71
N GLN A 397 -21.89 2.94 -13.65
CA GLN A 397 -22.54 4.15 -13.14
C GLN A 397 -21.63 5.38 -13.29
N SER A 398 -20.33 5.24 -13.06
CA SER A 398 -19.39 6.36 -13.10
C SER A 398 -18.06 5.95 -13.71
N ILE A 399 -17.48 6.86 -14.49
CA ILE A 399 -16.17 6.67 -15.12
C ILE A 399 -15.38 7.94 -14.90
N GLN A 400 -14.16 7.81 -14.37
CA GLN A 400 -13.26 8.93 -14.17
C GLN A 400 -11.98 8.72 -14.98
N PHE A 401 -11.57 9.75 -15.70
CA PHE A 401 -10.32 9.79 -16.44
C PHE A 401 -9.46 10.94 -15.92
N PHE A 402 -8.31 10.60 -15.38
CA PHE A 402 -7.31 11.54 -14.88
C PHE A 402 -6.10 11.52 -15.82
N MET A 403 -5.58 12.69 -16.15
CA MET A 403 -4.33 12.83 -16.89
C MET A 403 -3.44 13.84 -16.16
N ASN A 404 -2.34 13.35 -15.59
CA ASN A 404 -1.34 14.18 -14.92
C ASN A 404 -0.13 14.34 -15.84
N ILE A 405 0.34 15.57 -16.03
CA ILE A 405 1.39 15.90 -17.00
C ILE A 405 2.50 16.65 -16.28
N GLY A 406 3.67 16.04 -16.15
CA GLY A 406 4.90 16.69 -15.74
C GLY A 406 5.55 17.43 -16.91
N LEU A 407 5.70 18.75 -16.75
CA LEU A 407 6.26 19.65 -17.75
C LEU A 407 7.70 20.01 -17.41
N MET A 408 8.64 19.61 -18.27
CA MET A 408 10.03 20.06 -18.18
C MET A 408 10.25 21.31 -19.04
N ARG A 409 10.87 22.34 -18.46
CA ARG A 409 11.30 23.54 -19.19
C ARG A 409 12.50 23.21 -20.08
N ARG A 410 12.36 23.39 -21.39
CA ARG A 410 13.51 23.41 -22.30
C ARG A 410 14.26 24.74 -22.13
N ARG A 411 15.60 24.72 -22.09
CA ARG A 411 16.48 25.92 -21.89
C ARG A 411 16.36 27.01 -22.97
N TYR A 412 15.39 26.96 -23.89
CA TYR A 412 15.32 27.86 -25.03
C TYR A 412 13.94 28.53 -25.17
N GLY A 413 13.92 29.83 -24.84
CA GLY A 413 12.91 30.80 -25.26
C GLY A 413 11.58 30.75 -24.50
N PRO A 414 10.94 31.91 -24.24
CA PRO A 414 9.63 31.94 -23.63
C PRO A 414 8.62 31.26 -24.57
N PRO A 415 7.78 30.32 -24.07
CA PRO A 415 6.74 29.72 -24.87
C PRO A 415 5.72 30.81 -25.26
N LYS A 416 5.61 31.11 -26.56
CA LYS A 416 4.46 31.87 -27.09
C LYS A 416 3.28 30.92 -27.16
N VAL A 417 2.48 30.85 -26.09
CA VAL A 417 1.26 30.03 -26.09
C VAL A 417 0.10 30.89 -25.58
N GLN A 418 -1.02 30.88 -26.32
CA GLN A 418 -2.24 31.63 -26.00
C GLN A 418 -3.16 30.91 -25.00
N SER A 419 -2.99 29.59 -24.80
CA SER A 419 -3.82 28.73 -23.92
C SER A 419 -2.96 27.79 -23.06
N SER A 420 -3.46 27.37 -21.89
CA SER A 420 -2.71 26.45 -21.01
C SER A 420 -2.62 25.03 -21.62
N VAL A 421 -1.60 24.25 -21.25
CA VAL A 421 -1.47 22.83 -21.68
C VAL A 421 -2.71 22.03 -21.31
N GLU A 422 -3.25 22.27 -20.12
CA GLU A 422 -4.46 21.63 -19.63
C GLU A 422 -5.65 21.91 -20.55
N GLU A 423 -5.83 23.16 -20.99
CA GLU A 423 -6.92 23.58 -21.88
C GLU A 423 -6.81 22.94 -23.27
N ILE A 424 -5.60 22.89 -23.83
CA ILE A 424 -5.34 22.26 -25.13
C ILE A 424 -5.67 20.76 -25.08
N VAL A 425 -5.11 20.05 -24.09
CA VAL A 425 -5.34 18.61 -23.93
C VAL A 425 -6.82 18.34 -23.62
N ARG A 426 -7.47 19.18 -22.81
CA ARG A 426 -8.90 19.09 -22.51
C ARG A 426 -9.73 19.19 -23.77
N LYS A 427 -9.41 20.13 -24.66
CA LYS A 427 -10.09 20.27 -25.94
C LYS A 427 -9.90 19.03 -26.80
N LEU A 428 -8.67 18.55 -26.98
CA LEU A 428 -8.38 17.35 -27.78
C LEU A 428 -9.13 16.10 -27.28
N ILE A 429 -9.20 15.90 -25.96
CA ILE A 429 -9.94 14.78 -25.36
C ILE A 429 -11.45 14.96 -25.53
N THR A 430 -11.95 16.17 -25.29
CA THR A 430 -13.39 16.48 -25.42
C THR A 430 -13.85 16.27 -26.86
N ASP A 431 -13.10 16.77 -27.84
CA ASP A 431 -13.38 16.60 -29.27
C ASP A 431 -13.40 15.11 -29.66
N ALA A 432 -12.51 14.30 -29.07
CA ALA A 432 -12.45 12.87 -29.34
C ALA A 432 -13.63 12.07 -28.75
N ILE A 433 -14.19 12.48 -27.61
CA ILE A 433 -15.23 11.73 -26.90
C ILE A 433 -16.64 12.20 -27.32
N THR A 434 -16.82 13.49 -27.62
CA THR A 434 -18.14 14.09 -27.91
C THR A 434 -18.69 13.79 -29.30
N LEU A 435 -17.94 13.13 -30.17
CA LEU A 435 -18.41 12.72 -31.49
C LEU A 435 -18.93 11.28 -31.46
N PRO A 436 -20.16 10.97 -31.95
CA PRO A 436 -21.26 11.90 -32.26
C PRO A 436 -21.85 12.54 -30.98
N PRO A 437 -22.54 13.71 -31.10
CA PRO A 437 -23.05 14.49 -29.96
C PRO A 437 -23.99 13.66 -29.09
N VAL A 438 -23.78 13.73 -27.77
CA VAL A 438 -24.42 12.87 -26.76
C VAL A 438 -24.65 13.65 -25.47
N ASP A 439 -25.60 13.17 -24.66
CA ASP A 439 -25.89 13.63 -23.30
C ASP A 439 -24.61 13.69 -22.44
N GLU A 440 -24.35 14.84 -21.83
CA GLU A 440 -23.18 15.07 -20.97
C GLU A 440 -23.10 14.08 -19.80
N SER A 441 -24.24 13.56 -19.31
CA SER A 441 -24.29 12.57 -18.24
C SER A 441 -23.70 11.20 -18.63
N LEU A 442 -23.48 10.95 -19.93
CA LEU A 442 -22.88 9.73 -20.45
C LEU A 442 -21.37 9.88 -20.70
N LEU A 443 -20.82 11.08 -20.54
CA LEU A 443 -19.41 11.35 -20.68
C LEU A 443 -18.66 10.96 -19.39
N PRO A 444 -17.41 10.48 -19.49
CA PRO A 444 -16.57 10.28 -18.32
C PRO A 444 -16.24 11.64 -17.66
N GLU A 445 -16.06 11.65 -16.35
CA GLU A 445 -15.51 12.78 -15.62
C GLU A 445 -14.02 12.93 -15.98
N ILE A 446 -13.64 14.03 -16.62
CA ILE A 446 -12.29 14.27 -17.11
C ILE A 446 -11.58 15.31 -16.25
N HIS A 447 -10.46 14.89 -15.65
CA HIS A 447 -9.58 15.72 -14.85
C HIS A 447 -8.19 15.75 -15.48
N ILE A 448 -7.68 16.94 -15.76
CA ILE A 448 -6.34 17.14 -16.35
C ILE A 448 -5.60 18.09 -15.43
N CYS A 449 -4.38 17.71 -15.04
CA CYS A 449 -3.49 18.52 -14.23
C CYS A 449 -2.10 18.55 -14.89
N ALA A 450 -1.58 19.73 -15.13
CA ALA A 450 -0.22 19.94 -15.63
C ALA A 450 0.62 20.64 -14.55
N ARG A 451 1.74 20.04 -14.18
CA ARG A 451 2.66 20.58 -13.17
C ARG A 451 4.00 20.86 -13.80
N ILE A 452 4.55 22.05 -13.54
CA ILE A 452 5.93 22.37 -13.88
C ILE A 452 6.79 21.80 -12.75
N GLU A 453 7.61 20.81 -13.04
CA GLU A 453 8.59 20.32 -12.08
C GLU A 453 9.86 21.17 -12.17
N HIS A 454 10.38 21.53 -10.99
CA HIS A 454 11.48 22.49 -10.81
C HIS A 454 12.86 21.85 -10.91
#